data_AF-A0A9D3N7Y2-F1
#
_entry.id   AF-A0A9D3N7Y2-F1
#
_cell.length_a   1.000
_cell.length_b   1.000
_cell.length_c   1.000
_cell.angle_alpha   90.00
_cell.angle_beta   90.00
_cell.angle_gamma   90.00
#
_symmetry.space_group_name_H-M   'P 1'
#
loop_
_entity.id
_entity.type
_entity.pdbx_description
1 polymer ?
#
loop_
_entity_poly.entity_id
_entity_poly.type
_entity_poly.pdbx_seq_one_letter_code
_entity_poly.pdbx_strand_id
1 'polypeptide(L)'
;MDVFFGKWKLVSKENFSEYLTALGVKQEQIKIAEIITPILTFYQDGEFIVMKTETSVYTGEVWFRLGEEYFELSRDGRQCTNVVTLDGYKLVLVQKWDGKETTIVREINGENMIATLTFENTVSTITYNKQICAAPSNEGFKKRPLLDISKFWHISDLHIDPTYHITEDRTKVCYSSKGFPASDPGIFGDFMCDSPYQLILSAFSYMKNVDLEPEFMIWTGDSPPHVPADKLSTDTVINMISNMTHTIRQFFPQLPVYPALGNHDYWPQDQLPENENDIYEAAAKFWSPWLQPEALVTLRKGGFYSQLIKPGLRLVSLNTNLYYSPNKVTVNMSDPAGQYQWLQDTLELSKQNMERVYVIAHVPIGYLPFAKSTTAMREGDNEKLVNIFRKYSDIIQGQFYGHTHRDSLMVLKDRKGKPVNSIFVTPAVTPYRSFLEKHSNNPGVRMYLYNSQDYGLQDLWQFYLNLTEANRQEKPNWTLEYVMTKAFGIKDIQPESLHELALRFETPDSKEFQKVDHFCFGDLTVHTFRLRESRDKSSMREAMEKTEIYEYLLSLSSGFGQAHFQI
;
A
#
# COMPACT_ATOMS: atom_id res chain seq x y z
N MET A 1 -21.37 3.21 -33.03
CA MET A 1 -20.97 3.44 -31.62
C MET A 1 -20.03 4.63 -31.49
N ASP A 2 -19.06 4.80 -32.40
CA ASP A 2 -17.98 5.79 -32.33
C ASP A 2 -18.35 7.23 -31.97
N VAL A 3 -19.51 7.71 -32.44
CA VAL A 3 -20.00 9.07 -32.14
C VAL A 3 -20.20 9.32 -30.64
N PHE A 4 -20.51 8.26 -29.88
CA PHE A 4 -20.70 8.30 -28.43
C PHE A 4 -19.38 8.20 -27.66
N PHE A 5 -18.28 7.75 -28.26
CA PHE A 5 -17.01 7.65 -27.55
C PHE A 5 -16.46 9.03 -27.15
N GLY A 6 -15.81 9.05 -25.99
CA GLY A 6 -15.30 10.25 -25.35
C GLY A 6 -16.06 10.63 -24.09
N LYS A 7 -15.71 11.80 -23.55
CA LYS A 7 -16.17 12.31 -22.26
C LYS A 7 -17.30 13.33 -22.43
N TRP A 8 -18.36 13.15 -21.67
CA TRP A 8 -19.62 13.89 -21.74
C TRP A 8 -19.97 14.42 -20.36
N LYS A 9 -19.98 15.75 -20.20
CA LYS A 9 -20.32 16.39 -18.92
C LYS A 9 -21.79 16.78 -18.92
N LEU A 10 -22.51 16.50 -17.82
CA LEU A 10 -23.89 16.94 -17.65
C LEU A 10 -24.01 18.46 -17.82
N VAL A 11 -25.00 18.89 -18.60
CA VAL A 11 -25.39 20.30 -18.79
C VAL A 11 -26.73 20.60 -18.12
N SER A 12 -27.75 19.78 -18.39
CA SER A 12 -29.10 20.01 -17.87
C SER A 12 -29.86 18.71 -17.66
N LYS A 13 -30.87 18.78 -16.80
CA LYS A 13 -31.84 17.74 -16.51
C LYS A 13 -33.22 18.37 -16.55
N GLU A 14 -34.14 17.78 -17.30
CA GLU A 14 -35.53 18.23 -17.42
C GLU A 14 -36.44 17.09 -16.95
N ASN A 15 -37.38 17.41 -16.05
CA ASN A 15 -38.36 16.47 -15.49
C ASN A 15 -37.74 15.22 -14.81
N PHE A 16 -36.49 15.33 -14.33
CA PHE A 16 -35.72 14.19 -13.83
C PHE A 16 -36.22 13.69 -12.47
N SER A 17 -36.66 14.60 -11.60
CA SER A 17 -37.16 14.26 -10.27
C SER A 17 -38.52 13.58 -10.32
N GLU A 18 -39.37 14.01 -11.25
CA GLU A 18 -40.65 13.38 -11.57
C GLU A 18 -40.43 11.98 -12.11
N TYR A 19 -39.45 11.80 -13.02
CA TYR A 19 -39.05 10.48 -13.52
C TYR A 19 -38.55 9.56 -12.41
N LEU A 20 -37.65 10.03 -11.53
CA LEU A 20 -37.17 9.23 -10.38
C LEU A 20 -38.28 8.91 -9.39
N THR A 21 -39.23 9.84 -9.20
CA THR A 21 -40.41 9.61 -8.36
C THR A 21 -41.29 8.52 -8.95
N ALA A 22 -41.53 8.52 -10.27
CA ALA A 22 -42.30 7.50 -10.97
C ALA A 22 -41.63 6.10 -10.87
N LEU A 23 -40.30 6.05 -10.89
CA LEU A 23 -39.54 4.81 -10.65
C LEU A 23 -39.64 4.28 -9.21
N GLY A 24 -40.11 5.09 -8.26
CA GLY A 24 -40.21 4.73 -6.83
C GLY A 24 -38.96 5.02 -6.01
N VAL A 25 -38.06 5.89 -6.49
CA VAL A 25 -36.84 6.28 -5.78
C VAL A 25 -37.19 7.11 -4.53
N LYS A 26 -36.49 6.89 -3.41
CA LYS A 26 -36.75 7.60 -2.15
C LYS A 26 -36.44 9.10 -2.29
N GLN A 27 -37.25 9.95 -1.68
CA GLN A 27 -37.12 11.42 -1.76
C GLN A 27 -35.74 11.95 -1.35
N GLU A 28 -35.10 11.32 -0.36
CA GLU A 28 -33.72 11.69 0.05
C GLU A 28 -32.69 11.43 -1.05
N GLN A 29 -32.83 10.33 -1.79
CA GLN A 29 -31.97 9.99 -2.93
C GLN A 29 -32.25 10.88 -4.14
N ILE A 30 -33.50 11.29 -4.37
CA ILE A 30 -33.87 12.24 -5.43
C ILE A 30 -33.17 13.59 -5.22
N LYS A 31 -33.21 14.14 -3.99
CA LYS A 31 -32.52 15.40 -3.66
C LYS A 31 -31.01 15.34 -3.95
N ILE A 32 -30.38 14.20 -3.67
CA ILE A 32 -28.96 13.98 -3.97
C ILE A 32 -28.76 13.87 -5.49
N ALA A 33 -29.63 13.16 -6.19
CA ALA A 33 -29.54 12.97 -7.64
C ALA A 33 -29.72 14.27 -8.43
N GLU A 34 -30.49 15.24 -7.93
CA GLU A 34 -30.65 16.56 -8.55
C GLU A 34 -29.35 17.36 -8.57
N ILE A 35 -28.65 17.42 -7.42
CA ILE A 35 -27.45 18.26 -7.24
C ILE A 35 -26.18 17.67 -7.87
N ILE A 36 -26.13 16.36 -8.10
CA ILE A 36 -24.95 15.70 -8.67
C ILE A 36 -24.81 16.02 -10.16
N THR A 37 -23.59 16.36 -10.59
CA THR A 37 -23.24 16.58 -11.99
C THR A 37 -22.38 15.42 -12.50
N PRO A 38 -22.97 14.36 -13.11
CA PRO A 38 -22.22 13.24 -13.63
C PRO A 38 -21.44 13.61 -14.90
N ILE A 39 -20.33 12.92 -15.05
CA ILE A 39 -19.54 12.85 -16.27
C ILE A 39 -19.63 11.40 -16.77
N LEU A 40 -20.06 11.23 -18.02
CA LEU A 40 -20.09 9.94 -18.69
C LEU A 40 -18.91 9.83 -19.64
N THR A 41 -18.16 8.73 -19.58
CA THR A 41 -17.11 8.44 -20.55
C THR A 41 -17.42 7.11 -21.21
N PHE A 42 -17.57 7.12 -22.54
CA PHE A 42 -17.70 5.89 -23.33
C PHE A 42 -16.38 5.59 -24.02
N TYR A 43 -15.91 4.34 -23.91
CA TYR A 43 -14.78 3.82 -24.67
C TYR A 43 -14.99 2.34 -24.97
N GLN A 44 -14.14 1.79 -25.83
CA GLN A 44 -14.14 0.37 -26.16
C GLN A 44 -12.89 -0.28 -25.56
N ASP A 45 -13.07 -1.43 -24.92
CA ASP A 45 -12.00 -2.28 -24.42
C ASP A 45 -12.24 -3.72 -24.90
N GLY A 46 -11.41 -4.14 -25.86
CA GLY A 46 -11.60 -5.39 -26.59
C GLY A 46 -12.97 -5.48 -27.26
N GLU A 47 -13.75 -6.50 -26.87
CA GLU A 47 -15.11 -6.74 -27.37
C GLU A 47 -16.18 -5.99 -26.57
N PHE A 48 -15.83 -5.35 -25.45
CA PHE A 48 -16.77 -4.66 -24.57
C PHE A 48 -16.80 -3.16 -24.85
N ILE A 49 -17.99 -2.59 -24.74
CA ILE A 49 -18.19 -1.15 -24.62
C ILE A 49 -18.27 -0.84 -23.12
N VAL A 50 -17.46 0.11 -22.68
CA VAL A 50 -17.45 0.56 -21.30
C VAL A 50 -18.10 1.94 -21.20
N MET A 51 -19.12 2.04 -20.35
CA MET A 51 -19.68 3.31 -19.92
C MET A 51 -19.24 3.59 -18.48
N LYS A 52 -18.26 4.48 -18.33
CA LYS A 52 -17.84 5.00 -17.04
C LYS A 52 -18.69 6.20 -16.64
N THR A 53 -19.19 6.19 -15.41
CA THR A 53 -19.92 7.30 -14.79
C THR A 53 -19.13 7.82 -13.61
N GLU A 54 -18.75 9.09 -13.64
CA GLU A 54 -18.00 9.77 -12.57
C GLU A 54 -18.87 10.88 -11.97
N THR A 55 -18.93 10.95 -10.65
CA THR A 55 -19.64 11.98 -9.88
C THR A 55 -18.79 12.40 -8.68
N SER A 56 -19.20 13.44 -7.94
CA SER A 56 -18.50 13.87 -6.72
C SER A 56 -18.51 12.85 -5.57
N VAL A 57 -19.38 11.83 -5.64
CA VAL A 57 -19.60 10.84 -4.56
C VAL A 57 -19.47 9.39 -5.02
N TYR A 58 -19.31 9.15 -6.33
CA TYR A 58 -19.33 7.82 -6.90
C TYR A 58 -18.63 7.80 -8.27
N THR A 59 -17.79 6.80 -8.50
CA THR A 59 -17.28 6.43 -9.83
C THR A 59 -17.59 4.96 -10.09
N GLY A 60 -18.06 4.65 -11.29
CA GLY A 60 -18.48 3.31 -11.67
C GLY A 60 -18.37 3.04 -13.15
N GLU A 61 -18.28 1.77 -13.50
CA GLU A 61 -18.25 1.33 -14.88
C GLU A 61 -19.30 0.25 -15.13
N VAL A 62 -19.91 0.31 -16.31
CA VAL A 62 -20.75 -0.75 -16.82
C VAL A 62 -20.15 -1.23 -18.12
N TRP A 63 -19.88 -2.52 -18.17
CA TRP A 63 -19.28 -3.21 -19.31
C TRP A 63 -20.35 -4.01 -20.00
N PHE A 64 -20.59 -3.74 -21.28
CA PHE A 64 -21.65 -4.40 -22.03
C PHE A 64 -21.24 -4.68 -23.47
N ARG A 65 -21.88 -5.68 -24.06
CA ARG A 65 -21.87 -5.95 -25.49
C ARG A 65 -23.21 -5.54 -26.08
N LEU A 66 -23.21 -5.04 -27.32
CA LEU A 66 -24.46 -4.64 -27.96
C LEU A 66 -25.33 -5.87 -28.23
N GLY A 67 -26.60 -5.81 -27.82
CA GLY A 67 -27.58 -6.89 -28.00
C GLY A 67 -27.52 -8.01 -26.97
N GLU A 68 -26.57 -7.97 -26.02
CA GLU A 68 -26.45 -8.97 -24.96
C GLU A 68 -27.06 -8.46 -23.64
N GLU A 69 -27.71 -9.38 -22.90
CA GLU A 69 -28.24 -9.11 -21.57
C GLU A 69 -27.12 -9.09 -20.52
N TYR A 70 -27.17 -8.11 -19.61
CA TYR A 70 -26.33 -8.09 -18.41
C TYR A 70 -27.13 -7.71 -17.17
N PHE A 71 -26.64 -8.17 -16.01
CA PHE A 71 -27.23 -7.87 -14.71
C PHE A 71 -26.60 -6.63 -14.09
N GLU A 72 -27.40 -5.80 -13.44
CA GLU A 72 -26.96 -4.63 -12.67
C GLU A 72 -27.79 -4.48 -11.39
N LEU A 73 -27.13 -4.18 -10.27
CA LEU A 73 -27.80 -3.63 -9.10
C LEU A 73 -27.82 -2.10 -9.23
N SER A 74 -28.99 -1.51 -9.46
CA SER A 74 -29.15 -0.07 -9.61
C SER A 74 -28.77 0.66 -8.32
N ARG A 75 -28.49 1.97 -8.41
CA ARG A 75 -28.09 2.80 -7.25
C ARG A 75 -29.15 2.90 -6.16
N ASP A 76 -30.41 2.77 -6.53
CA ASP A 76 -31.54 2.74 -5.62
C ASP A 76 -31.88 1.32 -5.12
N GLY A 77 -31.08 0.31 -5.50
CA GLY A 77 -31.14 -1.05 -4.98
C GLY A 77 -32.02 -2.01 -5.77
N ARG A 78 -32.48 -1.64 -6.97
CA ARG A 78 -33.24 -2.55 -7.86
C ARG A 78 -32.30 -3.51 -8.55
N GLN A 79 -32.70 -4.77 -8.61
CA GLN A 79 -32.01 -5.80 -9.39
C GLN A 79 -32.54 -5.76 -10.82
N CYS A 80 -31.70 -5.31 -11.74
CA CYS A 80 -32.08 -4.99 -13.11
C CYS A 80 -31.40 -5.93 -14.10
N THR A 81 -32.13 -6.31 -15.14
CA THR A 81 -31.56 -6.85 -16.38
C THR A 81 -31.57 -5.75 -17.43
N ASN A 82 -30.45 -5.58 -18.10
CA ASN A 82 -30.23 -4.52 -19.08
C ASN A 82 -29.84 -5.11 -20.43
N VAL A 83 -30.34 -4.51 -21.51
CA VAL A 83 -29.86 -4.75 -22.88
C VAL A 83 -29.58 -3.40 -23.52
N VAL A 84 -28.39 -3.24 -24.08
CA VAL A 84 -28.04 -2.04 -24.87
C VAL A 84 -27.97 -2.42 -26.33
N THR A 85 -28.73 -1.71 -27.17
CA THR A 85 -28.75 -1.89 -28.63
C THR A 85 -28.42 -0.59 -29.33
N LEU A 86 -27.98 -0.70 -30.59
CA LEU A 86 -27.76 0.44 -31.46
C LEU A 86 -28.83 0.41 -32.57
N ASP A 87 -29.80 1.32 -32.49
CA ASP A 87 -30.85 1.50 -33.50
C ASP A 87 -30.50 2.71 -34.38
N GLY A 88 -29.91 2.43 -35.54
CA GLY A 88 -29.32 3.46 -36.40
C GLY A 88 -28.21 4.24 -35.68
N TYR A 89 -28.46 5.51 -35.38
CA TYR A 89 -27.55 6.40 -34.64
C TYR A 89 -27.95 6.59 -33.17
N LYS A 90 -28.94 5.85 -32.68
CA LYS A 90 -29.45 5.94 -31.31
C LYS A 90 -28.91 4.79 -30.47
N LEU A 91 -28.37 5.09 -29.30
CA LEU A 91 -27.97 4.07 -28.32
C LEU A 91 -29.12 3.86 -27.35
N VAL A 92 -29.76 2.69 -27.43
CA VAL A 92 -30.98 2.37 -26.69
C VAL A 92 -30.66 1.38 -25.59
N LEU A 93 -30.84 1.78 -24.33
CA LEU A 93 -30.80 0.91 -23.16
C LEU A 93 -32.24 0.58 -22.74
N VAL A 94 -32.58 -0.71 -22.71
CA VAL A 94 -33.80 -1.22 -22.08
C VAL A 94 -33.42 -1.86 -20.76
N GLN A 95 -34.02 -1.39 -19.67
CA GLN A 95 -33.78 -1.87 -18.31
C GLN A 95 -35.08 -2.43 -17.73
N LYS A 96 -35.03 -3.66 -17.21
CA LYS A 96 -36.18 -4.40 -16.67
C LYS A 96 -35.95 -4.82 -15.21
N TRP A 97 -36.98 -4.72 -14.38
CA TRP A 97 -37.01 -5.23 -13.00
C TRP A 97 -38.46 -5.48 -12.58
N ASP A 98 -38.76 -6.53 -11.83
CA ASP A 98 -40.09 -6.80 -11.25
C ASP A 98 -41.29 -6.62 -12.21
N GLY A 99 -41.14 -7.04 -13.47
CA GLY A 99 -42.17 -6.89 -14.51
C GLY A 99 -42.36 -5.48 -15.06
N LYS A 100 -41.55 -4.52 -14.61
CA LYS A 100 -41.47 -3.13 -15.09
C LYS A 100 -40.32 -2.96 -16.08
N GLU A 101 -40.44 -1.95 -16.94
CA GLU A 101 -39.45 -1.62 -17.95
C GLU A 101 -39.28 -0.10 -18.06
N THR A 102 -38.03 0.37 -18.15
CA THR A 102 -37.68 1.74 -18.54
C THR A 102 -36.75 1.72 -19.74
N THR A 103 -36.81 2.77 -20.55
CA THR A 103 -35.94 2.94 -21.72
C THR A 103 -35.13 4.22 -21.60
N ILE A 104 -33.83 4.15 -21.93
CA ILE A 104 -32.96 5.31 -22.08
C ILE A 104 -32.43 5.33 -23.51
N VAL A 105 -32.85 6.33 -24.28
CA VAL A 105 -32.39 6.55 -25.67
C VAL A 105 -31.39 7.69 -25.68
N ARG A 106 -30.16 7.46 -26.15
CA ARG A 106 -29.14 8.50 -26.32
C ARG A 106 -28.93 8.82 -27.79
N GLU A 107 -28.91 10.11 -28.11
CA GLU A 107 -28.71 10.63 -29.47
C GLU A 107 -27.68 11.76 -29.44
N ILE A 108 -26.83 11.84 -30.47
CA ILE A 108 -25.88 12.96 -30.62
C ILE A 108 -26.52 14.04 -31.50
N ASN A 109 -26.65 15.24 -30.95
CA ASN A 109 -27.11 16.44 -31.65
C ASN A 109 -26.05 17.55 -31.54
N GLY A 110 -25.23 17.69 -32.59
CA GLY A 110 -24.08 18.59 -32.60
C GLY A 110 -23.04 18.17 -31.55
N GLU A 111 -22.68 19.08 -30.65
CA GLU A 111 -21.74 18.83 -29.55
C GLU A 111 -22.41 18.21 -28.31
N ASN A 112 -23.72 17.98 -28.35
CA ASN A 112 -24.48 17.49 -27.21
C ASN A 112 -24.92 16.03 -27.42
N MET A 113 -24.91 15.27 -26.33
CA MET A 113 -25.60 13.99 -26.24
C MET A 113 -26.88 14.22 -25.45
N ILE A 114 -28.02 13.95 -26.08
CA ILE A 114 -29.35 14.04 -25.47
C ILE A 114 -29.76 12.63 -25.08
N ALA A 115 -30.01 12.41 -23.80
CA ALA A 115 -30.55 11.17 -23.25
C ALA A 115 -32.02 11.37 -22.89
N THR A 116 -32.92 10.63 -23.53
CA THR A 116 -34.36 10.63 -23.25
C THR A 116 -34.70 9.38 -22.45
N LEU A 117 -35.15 9.56 -21.21
CA LEU A 117 -35.53 8.50 -20.28
C LEU A 117 -37.05 8.40 -20.25
N THR A 118 -37.59 7.22 -20.46
CA THR A 118 -39.04 6.98 -20.53
C THR A 118 -39.44 5.84 -19.60
N PHE A 119 -40.35 6.13 -18.67
CA PHE A 119 -40.95 5.14 -17.79
C PHE A 119 -42.45 5.41 -17.67
N GLU A 120 -43.28 4.44 -18.07
CA GLU A 120 -44.74 4.59 -18.19
C GLU A 120 -45.12 5.85 -18.99
N ASN A 121 -45.87 6.79 -18.39
CA ASN A 121 -46.28 8.05 -19.02
C ASN A 121 -45.30 9.22 -18.73
N THR A 122 -44.17 8.95 -18.07
CA THR A 122 -43.21 9.97 -17.65
C THR A 122 -41.98 9.96 -18.53
N VAL A 123 -41.63 11.14 -19.07
CA VAL A 123 -40.44 11.36 -19.90
C VAL A 123 -39.54 12.38 -19.22
N SER A 124 -38.25 12.09 -19.15
CA SER A 124 -37.21 13.03 -18.71
C SER A 124 -36.14 13.16 -19.79
N THR A 125 -35.56 14.35 -19.92
CA THR A 125 -34.47 14.61 -20.85
C THR A 125 -33.24 15.08 -20.09
N ILE A 126 -32.10 14.45 -20.37
CA ILE A 126 -30.81 14.79 -19.80
C ILE A 126 -29.86 15.17 -20.92
N THR A 127 -29.29 16.37 -20.86
CA THR A 127 -28.34 16.85 -21.86
C THR A 127 -26.93 16.82 -21.32
N TYR A 128 -26.02 16.25 -22.10
CA TYR A 128 -24.58 16.27 -21.84
C TYR A 128 -23.86 16.97 -22.99
N ASN A 129 -22.74 17.63 -22.70
CA ASN A 129 -21.88 18.25 -23.71
C ASN A 129 -20.55 17.50 -23.83
N LYS A 130 -20.11 17.29 -25.07
CA LYS A 130 -18.84 16.63 -25.39
C LYS A 130 -17.68 17.52 -24.95
N GLN A 131 -16.83 17.00 -24.08
CA GLN A 131 -15.62 17.71 -23.68
C GLN A 131 -14.62 17.63 -24.84
N ILE A 132 -14.46 18.72 -25.59
CA ILE A 132 -13.45 18.84 -26.65
C ILE A 132 -12.10 19.11 -25.98
N CYS A 133 -11.22 18.10 -25.94
CA CYS A 133 -9.82 18.33 -25.65
C CYS A 133 -9.20 19.08 -26.85
N ALA A 134 -8.73 20.31 -26.63
CA ALA A 134 -8.04 21.09 -27.66
C ALA A 134 -6.81 20.33 -28.20
N ALA A 135 -6.74 20.17 -29.52
CA ALA A 135 -5.58 19.59 -30.20
C ALA A 135 -4.42 20.61 -30.25
N PRO A 136 -3.15 20.21 -30.02
CA PRO A 136 -2.00 21.06 -30.27
C PRO A 136 -1.72 21.17 -31.78
N SER A 137 -1.32 22.36 -32.22
CA SER A 137 -0.87 22.68 -33.58
C SER A 137 0.38 21.88 -33.98
N ASN A 138 0.40 21.47 -35.26
CA ASN A 138 1.47 20.71 -35.94
C ASN A 138 2.86 21.38 -35.85
N GLU A 139 3.65 21.00 -34.85
CA GLU A 139 5.10 20.81 -34.99
C GLU A 139 5.44 19.44 -34.39
N GLY A 140 5.71 18.46 -35.26
CA GLY A 140 6.27 17.13 -34.95
C GLY A 140 5.63 16.38 -33.77
N PHE A 141 4.79 15.38 -34.05
CA PHE A 141 4.20 14.42 -33.10
C PHE A 141 5.09 14.14 -31.87
N LYS A 142 4.91 14.92 -30.80
CA LYS A 142 5.29 14.55 -29.43
C LYS A 142 3.99 14.34 -28.68
N LYS A 143 3.63 13.07 -28.48
CA LYS A 143 2.61 12.64 -27.52
C LYS A 143 2.76 13.46 -26.24
N ARG A 144 1.75 14.23 -25.84
CA ARG A 144 1.61 14.61 -24.43
C ARG A 144 1.12 13.34 -23.69
N PRO A 145 1.84 12.82 -22.69
CA PRO A 145 1.48 11.56 -22.06
C PRO A 145 0.16 11.71 -21.29
N LEU A 146 -0.77 10.77 -21.49
CA LEU A 146 -1.60 10.32 -20.37
C LEU A 146 -0.62 9.92 -19.25
N LEU A 147 -0.87 10.32 -18.00
CA LEU A 147 -0.03 9.88 -16.89
C LEU A 147 -0.22 8.36 -16.76
N ASP A 148 0.74 7.61 -17.30
CA ASP A 148 0.87 6.16 -17.24
C ASP A 148 1.18 5.77 -15.79
N ILE A 149 0.17 5.81 -14.90
CA ILE A 149 0.33 5.59 -13.46
C ILE A 149 -0.28 4.26 -13.08
N SER A 150 0.58 3.36 -12.60
CA SER A 150 0.22 2.07 -12.02
C SER A 150 0.39 2.11 -10.49
N LYS A 151 -0.15 1.11 -9.80
CA LYS A 151 -0.20 1.05 -8.33
C LYS A 151 0.16 -0.32 -7.78
N PHE A 152 0.73 -0.37 -6.58
CA PHE A 152 0.93 -1.61 -5.84
C PHE A 152 0.85 -1.41 -4.33
N TRP A 153 0.33 -2.43 -3.64
CA TRP A 153 0.27 -2.46 -2.17
C TRP A 153 1.60 -2.89 -1.56
N HIS A 154 1.93 -2.34 -0.39
CA HIS A 154 2.98 -2.81 0.51
C HIS A 154 2.38 -3.06 1.88
N ILE A 155 2.46 -4.31 2.33
CA ILE A 155 2.11 -4.74 3.69
C ILE A 155 3.34 -5.37 4.35
N SER A 156 3.43 -5.26 5.67
CA SER A 156 4.53 -5.83 6.44
C SER A 156 4.12 -6.05 7.89
N ASP A 157 4.84 -6.91 8.59
CA ASP A 157 4.80 -7.03 10.05
C ASP A 157 3.36 -7.25 10.55
N LEU A 158 2.76 -8.34 10.06
CA LEU A 158 1.39 -8.72 10.41
C LEU A 158 1.31 -9.20 11.86
N HIS A 159 2.32 -9.96 12.30
CA HIS A 159 2.44 -10.58 13.62
C HIS A 159 1.10 -11.05 14.17
N ILE A 160 0.58 -12.16 13.64
CA ILE A 160 -0.64 -12.77 14.19
C ILE A 160 -0.36 -13.33 15.59
N ASP A 161 -1.14 -12.94 16.58
CA ASP A 161 -1.21 -13.63 17.88
C ASP A 161 -2.48 -14.49 17.93
N PRO A 162 -2.39 -15.82 17.72
CA PRO A 162 -3.53 -16.72 17.78
C PRO A 162 -4.11 -16.87 19.18
N THR A 163 -3.41 -16.40 20.21
CA THR A 163 -3.84 -16.47 21.61
C THR A 163 -4.69 -15.27 22.03
N TYR A 164 -4.79 -14.24 21.19
CA TYR A 164 -5.54 -13.03 21.51
C TYR A 164 -7.00 -13.35 21.83
N HIS A 165 -7.43 -13.04 23.06
CA HIS A 165 -8.82 -13.08 23.47
C HIS A 165 -9.08 -12.07 24.60
N ILE A 166 -10.28 -11.49 24.62
CA ILE A 166 -10.66 -10.54 25.66
C ILE A 166 -11.05 -11.32 26.92
N THR A 167 -10.43 -10.98 28.05
CA THR A 167 -10.65 -11.61 29.35
C THR A 167 -10.45 -10.60 30.48
N GLU A 168 -11.04 -10.84 31.65
CA GLU A 168 -10.90 -9.98 32.83
C GLU A 168 -9.45 -9.93 33.33
N ASP A 169 -8.74 -11.06 33.26
CA ASP A 169 -7.32 -11.13 33.59
C ASP A 169 -6.49 -10.59 32.43
N ARG A 170 -6.22 -9.28 32.46
CA ARG A 170 -5.50 -8.56 31.40
C ARG A 170 -4.09 -9.11 31.10
N THR A 171 -3.51 -9.91 32.00
CA THR A 171 -2.20 -10.57 31.77
C THR A 171 -2.30 -11.79 30.85
N LYS A 172 -3.51 -12.29 30.60
CA LYS A 172 -3.81 -13.46 29.77
C LYS A 172 -4.46 -13.13 28.44
N VAL A 173 -4.62 -11.84 28.11
CA VAL A 173 -5.25 -11.41 26.86
C VAL A 173 -4.50 -11.90 25.63
N CYS A 174 -3.18 -11.84 25.66
CA CYS A 174 -2.31 -12.24 24.56
C CYS A 174 -0.97 -12.72 25.11
N TYR A 175 -0.34 -13.68 24.45
CA TYR A 175 0.98 -14.18 24.87
C TYR A 175 2.09 -13.22 24.48
N SER A 176 1.89 -12.42 23.42
CA SER A 176 2.85 -11.40 22.99
C SER A 176 3.12 -10.33 24.06
N SER A 177 2.17 -10.08 24.97
CA SER A 177 2.39 -9.16 26.10
C SER A 177 3.34 -9.72 27.15
N LYS A 178 3.72 -11.02 27.08
CA LYS A 178 4.68 -11.68 27.99
C LYS A 178 4.26 -11.56 29.46
N GLY A 179 2.95 -11.60 29.72
CA GLY A 179 2.37 -11.50 31.06
C GLY A 179 2.23 -10.07 31.59
N PHE A 180 2.63 -9.05 30.82
CA PHE A 180 2.24 -7.68 31.12
C PHE A 180 0.74 -7.50 30.85
N PRO A 181 0.01 -6.78 31.71
CA PRO A 181 -1.41 -6.56 31.51
C PRO A 181 -1.63 -5.74 30.23
N ALA A 182 -2.50 -6.22 29.34
CA ALA A 182 -2.99 -5.44 28.20
C ALA A 182 -3.59 -4.11 28.67
N SER A 183 -3.37 -3.04 27.91
CA SER A 183 -3.69 -1.68 28.34
C SER A 183 -5.19 -1.41 28.33
N ASP A 184 -5.83 -1.61 27.17
CA ASP A 184 -7.26 -1.44 26.94
C ASP A 184 -7.70 -2.35 25.77
N PRO A 185 -7.76 -3.68 26.01
CA PRO A 185 -7.94 -4.64 24.93
C PRO A 185 -9.36 -4.57 24.33
N GLY A 186 -9.44 -4.54 23.00
CA GLY A 186 -10.68 -4.61 22.25
C GLY A 186 -10.60 -5.55 21.06
N ILE A 187 -11.68 -5.65 20.28
CA ILE A 187 -11.83 -6.66 19.23
C ILE A 187 -10.71 -6.59 18.16
N PHE A 188 -10.15 -5.40 17.93
CA PHE A 188 -9.09 -5.19 16.94
C PHE A 188 -7.69 -5.17 17.52
N GLY A 189 -7.51 -5.41 18.83
CA GLY A 189 -6.18 -5.54 19.44
C GLY A 189 -5.97 -4.65 20.65
N ASP A 190 -4.71 -4.58 21.08
CA ASP A 190 -4.21 -3.73 22.16
C ASP A 190 -2.77 -3.33 21.82
N PHE A 191 -2.30 -2.16 22.26
CA PHE A 191 -0.92 -1.73 21.99
C PHE A 191 0.15 -2.60 22.69
N MET A 192 -0.21 -3.43 23.67
CA MET A 192 0.70 -4.41 24.28
C MET A 192 0.64 -5.78 23.60
N CYS A 193 -0.25 -5.95 22.63
CA CYS A 193 -0.50 -7.22 21.95
C CYS A 193 -0.11 -7.15 20.48
N ASP A 194 0.32 -8.29 19.96
CA ASP A 194 0.35 -8.53 18.53
C ASP A 194 -1.06 -8.69 17.96
N SER A 195 -1.17 -8.70 16.65
CA SER A 195 -2.44 -8.59 15.93
C SER A 195 -3.37 -9.76 16.25
N PRO A 196 -4.60 -9.54 16.75
CA PRO A 196 -5.64 -10.54 16.60
C PRO A 196 -5.94 -10.76 15.12
N TYR A 197 -6.38 -11.97 14.78
CA TYR A 197 -6.73 -12.28 13.39
C TYR A 197 -7.79 -11.33 12.81
N GLN A 198 -8.71 -10.85 13.65
CA GLN A 198 -9.74 -9.88 13.26
C GLN A 198 -9.15 -8.54 12.77
N LEU A 199 -8.01 -8.08 13.31
CA LEU A 199 -7.32 -6.89 12.83
C LEU A 199 -6.78 -7.10 11.41
N ILE A 200 -6.09 -8.21 11.19
CA ILE A 200 -5.51 -8.58 9.88
C ILE A 200 -6.62 -8.72 8.83
N LEU A 201 -7.72 -9.41 9.17
CA LEU A 201 -8.88 -9.54 8.29
C LEU A 201 -9.51 -8.18 7.95
N SER A 202 -9.54 -7.24 8.91
CA SER A 202 -10.06 -5.90 8.68
C SER A 202 -9.19 -5.10 7.70
N ALA A 203 -7.86 -5.22 7.79
CA ALA A 203 -6.92 -4.60 6.86
C ALA A 203 -7.13 -5.11 5.43
N PHE A 204 -7.16 -6.44 5.24
CA PHE A 204 -7.38 -7.03 3.91
C PHE A 204 -8.77 -6.75 3.36
N SER A 205 -9.80 -6.72 4.22
CA SER A 205 -11.14 -6.32 3.80
C SER A 205 -11.16 -4.86 3.32
N TYR A 206 -10.48 -3.96 4.02
CA TYR A 206 -10.39 -2.57 3.59
C TYR A 206 -9.64 -2.44 2.26
N MET A 207 -8.46 -3.04 2.15
CA MET A 207 -7.64 -3.03 0.93
C MET A 207 -8.38 -3.58 -0.30
N LYS A 208 -9.24 -4.60 -0.11
CA LYS A 208 -10.11 -5.14 -1.16
C LYS A 208 -11.23 -4.17 -1.55
N ASN A 209 -11.87 -3.53 -0.56
CA ASN A 209 -13.06 -2.71 -0.77
C ASN A 209 -12.77 -1.28 -1.23
N VAL A 210 -11.57 -0.75 -0.95
CA VAL A 210 -11.15 0.58 -1.42
C VAL A 210 -10.93 0.64 -2.94
N ASP A 211 -10.86 -0.54 -3.58
CA ASP A 211 -10.84 -0.75 -5.05
C ASP A 211 -9.94 0.23 -5.81
N LEU A 212 -8.67 0.26 -5.41
CA LEU A 212 -7.66 1.13 -6.01
C LEU A 212 -6.98 0.51 -7.22
N GLU A 213 -7.38 -0.69 -7.64
CA GLU A 213 -6.83 -1.43 -8.78
C GLU A 213 -5.28 -1.60 -8.73
N PRO A 214 -4.72 -2.20 -7.67
CA PRO A 214 -3.29 -2.53 -7.63
C PRO A 214 -2.95 -3.61 -8.66
N GLU A 215 -1.78 -3.54 -9.28
CA GLU A 215 -1.31 -4.58 -10.21
C GLU A 215 -0.55 -5.71 -9.50
N PHE A 216 0.02 -5.45 -8.34
CA PHE A 216 0.65 -6.43 -7.48
C PHE A 216 0.68 -5.96 -6.02
N MET A 217 1.13 -6.84 -5.13
CA MET A 217 1.40 -6.54 -3.73
C MET A 217 2.81 -7.01 -3.37
N ILE A 218 3.50 -6.25 -2.53
CA ILE A 218 4.71 -6.71 -1.84
C ILE A 218 4.38 -6.96 -0.36
N TRP A 219 4.91 -8.06 0.17
CA TRP A 219 4.70 -8.47 1.57
C TRP A 219 6.04 -8.74 2.24
N THR A 220 6.53 -7.81 3.04
CA THR A 220 7.89 -7.88 3.60
C THR A 220 8.00 -8.63 4.93
N GLY A 221 7.21 -9.69 5.11
CA GLY A 221 7.40 -10.69 6.16
C GLY A 221 6.83 -10.36 7.53
N ASP A 222 7.31 -11.12 8.52
CA ASP A 222 6.97 -11.09 9.94
C ASP A 222 5.51 -11.46 10.25
N SER A 223 5.25 -12.76 10.15
CA SER A 223 3.95 -13.38 10.44
C SER A 223 3.78 -13.81 11.89
N PRO A 224 4.74 -14.52 12.53
CA PRO A 224 4.58 -15.01 13.91
C PRO A 224 4.63 -13.91 14.98
N PRO A 225 4.05 -14.11 16.17
CA PRO A 225 4.02 -13.10 17.22
C PRO A 225 5.35 -13.00 18.01
N HIS A 226 5.50 -11.90 18.75
CA HIS A 226 6.59 -11.63 19.68
C HIS A 226 6.43 -12.41 20.98
N VAL A 227 6.63 -13.72 20.93
CA VAL A 227 6.61 -14.59 22.12
C VAL A 227 8.00 -15.19 22.40
N PRO A 228 8.30 -15.59 23.65
CA PRO A 228 9.52 -16.34 23.93
C PRO A 228 9.67 -17.56 23.03
N ALA A 229 10.90 -17.88 22.61
CA ALA A 229 11.16 -18.95 21.63
C ALA A 229 10.63 -20.33 22.06
N ASP A 230 10.52 -20.61 23.37
CA ASP A 230 9.94 -21.85 23.92
C ASP A 230 8.42 -21.96 23.71
N LYS A 231 7.76 -20.89 23.27
CA LYS A 231 6.32 -20.87 22.92
C LYS A 231 6.04 -21.14 21.45
N LEU A 232 7.08 -21.17 20.62
CA LEU A 232 6.98 -21.48 19.20
C LEU A 232 7.78 -22.74 18.85
N SER A 233 7.59 -23.20 17.63
CA SER A 233 8.35 -24.28 16.99
C SER A 233 8.42 -24.01 15.50
N THR A 234 9.30 -24.71 14.78
CA THR A 234 9.36 -24.67 13.31
C THR A 234 7.98 -24.92 12.68
N ASP A 235 7.25 -25.95 13.12
CA ASP A 235 5.91 -26.27 12.61
C ASP A 235 4.89 -25.15 12.88
N THR A 236 4.96 -24.52 14.06
CA THR A 236 4.07 -23.42 14.42
C THR A 236 4.31 -22.21 13.52
N VAL A 237 5.59 -21.86 13.28
CA VAL A 237 5.99 -20.78 12.37
C VAL A 237 5.54 -21.07 10.94
N ILE A 238 5.79 -22.28 10.43
CA ILE A 238 5.33 -22.73 9.11
C ILE A 238 3.80 -22.59 8.97
N ASN A 239 3.04 -23.00 9.99
CA ASN A 239 1.58 -22.89 9.99
C ASN A 239 1.10 -21.43 9.99
N MET A 240 1.78 -20.53 10.71
CA MET A 240 1.47 -19.10 10.70
C MET A 240 1.73 -18.45 9.34
N ILE A 241 2.87 -18.75 8.71
CA ILE A 241 3.19 -18.30 7.34
C ILE A 241 2.15 -18.85 6.35
N SER A 242 1.77 -20.13 6.50
CA SER A 242 0.73 -20.76 5.69
C SER A 242 -0.62 -20.07 5.84
N ASN A 243 -1.02 -19.76 7.07
CA ASN A 243 -2.27 -19.06 7.37
C ASN A 243 -2.30 -17.67 6.73
N MET A 244 -1.25 -16.86 6.90
CA MET A 244 -1.17 -15.53 6.28
C MET A 244 -1.19 -15.62 4.75
N THR A 245 -0.41 -16.54 4.18
CA THR A 245 -0.41 -16.79 2.73
C THR A 245 -1.80 -17.16 2.22
N HIS A 246 -2.49 -18.08 2.89
CA HIS A 246 -3.84 -18.51 2.52
C HIS A 246 -4.85 -17.36 2.62
N THR A 247 -4.79 -16.60 3.71
CA THR A 247 -5.66 -15.44 3.95
C THR A 247 -5.50 -14.41 2.84
N ILE A 248 -4.26 -14.04 2.48
CA ILE A 248 -3.99 -13.11 1.38
C ILE A 248 -4.60 -13.63 0.07
N ARG A 249 -4.41 -14.91 -0.27
CA ARG A 249 -4.98 -15.51 -1.48
C ARG A 249 -6.50 -15.55 -1.50
N GLN A 250 -7.16 -15.68 -0.35
CA GLN A 250 -8.62 -15.63 -0.26
C GLN A 250 -9.17 -14.23 -0.53
N PHE A 251 -8.50 -13.19 -0.03
CA PHE A 251 -8.92 -11.81 -0.30
C PHE A 251 -8.56 -11.36 -1.72
N PHE A 252 -7.39 -11.79 -2.22
CA PHE A 252 -6.80 -11.33 -3.48
C PHE A 252 -6.41 -12.51 -4.39
N PRO A 253 -7.37 -13.30 -4.91
CA PRO A 253 -7.08 -14.52 -5.65
C PRO A 253 -6.37 -14.29 -6.99
N GLN A 254 -6.50 -13.10 -7.57
CA GLN A 254 -5.92 -12.74 -8.88
C GLN A 254 -4.72 -11.78 -8.78
N LEU A 255 -4.42 -11.27 -7.58
CA LEU A 255 -3.33 -10.30 -7.39
C LEU A 255 -2.02 -11.06 -7.15
N PRO A 256 -0.97 -10.86 -7.97
CA PRO A 256 0.35 -11.38 -7.68
C PRO A 256 0.90 -10.76 -6.39
N VAL A 257 1.50 -11.59 -5.54
CA VAL A 257 2.13 -11.14 -4.28
C VAL A 257 3.59 -11.55 -4.29
N TYR A 258 4.48 -10.60 -3.98
CA TYR A 258 5.92 -10.82 -3.90
C TYR A 258 6.37 -10.70 -2.44
N PRO A 259 6.50 -11.83 -1.73
CA PRO A 259 6.86 -11.85 -0.32
C PRO A 259 8.38 -11.83 -0.10
N ALA A 260 8.80 -11.32 1.06
CA ALA A 260 10.10 -11.53 1.67
C ALA A 260 9.90 -12.13 3.07
N LEU A 261 10.86 -12.93 3.56
CA LEU A 261 10.84 -13.44 4.93
C LEU A 261 11.31 -12.35 5.90
N GLY A 262 10.67 -12.26 7.06
CA GLY A 262 11.13 -11.48 8.20
C GLY A 262 11.87 -12.29 9.25
N ASN A 263 12.40 -11.63 10.29
CA ASN A 263 13.21 -12.29 11.30
C ASN A 263 12.36 -13.16 12.25
N HIS A 264 11.06 -12.86 12.40
CA HIS A 264 10.11 -13.71 13.12
C HIS A 264 9.59 -14.87 12.28
N ASP A 265 9.74 -14.86 10.96
CA ASP A 265 9.37 -15.97 10.07
C ASP A 265 10.37 -17.16 10.16
N TYR A 266 11.06 -17.32 11.29
CA TYR A 266 11.96 -18.45 11.53
C TYR A 266 11.91 -18.93 13.00
N TRP A 267 12.28 -20.19 13.23
CA TRP A 267 12.43 -20.71 14.59
C TRP A 267 13.81 -21.37 14.81
N PRO A 268 14.52 -21.01 15.89
CA PRO A 268 14.25 -19.86 16.78
C PRO A 268 14.29 -18.53 16.00
N GLN A 269 13.52 -17.52 16.44
CA GLN A 269 13.49 -16.21 15.79
C GLN A 269 14.89 -15.62 15.56
N ASP A 270 15.03 -14.83 14.50
CA ASP A 270 16.25 -14.16 14.06
C ASP A 270 17.34 -15.09 13.48
N GLN A 271 17.34 -16.39 13.81
CA GLN A 271 18.44 -17.31 13.50
C GLN A 271 18.34 -17.93 12.09
N LEU A 272 18.03 -17.12 11.08
CA LEU A 272 17.89 -17.57 9.69
C LEU A 272 19.25 -18.05 9.14
N PRO A 273 19.37 -19.31 8.67
CA PRO A 273 20.62 -19.88 8.20
C PRO A 273 20.89 -19.56 6.72
N GLU A 274 22.12 -19.81 6.30
CA GLU A 274 22.62 -19.61 4.94
C GLU A 274 22.23 -20.71 3.94
N ASN A 275 21.62 -21.79 4.40
CA ASN A 275 21.34 -22.99 3.62
C ASN A 275 19.85 -23.37 3.62
N GLU A 276 19.50 -24.31 2.74
CA GLU A 276 18.19 -24.94 2.64
C GLU A 276 17.72 -25.45 4.02
N ASN A 277 16.44 -25.25 4.32
CA ASN A 277 15.79 -25.66 5.56
C ASN A 277 14.28 -25.77 5.37
N ASP A 278 13.59 -26.34 6.37
CA ASP A 278 12.16 -26.63 6.31
C ASP A 278 11.28 -25.39 6.09
N ILE A 279 11.68 -24.23 6.63
CA ILE A 279 10.93 -22.98 6.48
C ILE A 279 11.11 -22.39 5.09
N TYR A 280 12.33 -22.39 4.54
CA TYR A 280 12.57 -21.95 3.16
C TYR A 280 11.85 -22.84 2.15
N GLU A 281 11.83 -24.16 2.38
CA GLU A 281 11.07 -25.11 1.57
C GLU A 281 9.56 -24.88 1.68
N ALA A 282 9.06 -24.68 2.91
CA ALA A 282 7.64 -24.40 3.14
C ALA A 282 7.20 -23.08 2.49
N ALA A 283 7.98 -22.01 2.64
CA ALA A 283 7.74 -20.73 2.00
C ALA A 283 7.70 -20.88 0.47
N ALA A 284 8.68 -21.58 -0.12
CA ALA A 284 8.70 -21.88 -1.55
C ALA A 284 7.47 -22.66 -2.01
N LYS A 285 6.99 -23.62 -1.22
CA LYS A 285 5.76 -24.36 -1.50
C LYS A 285 4.52 -23.48 -1.42
N PHE A 286 4.39 -22.63 -0.40
CA PHE A 286 3.22 -21.77 -0.22
C PHE A 286 3.15 -20.64 -1.25
N TRP A 287 4.31 -20.12 -1.65
CA TRP A 287 4.44 -18.98 -2.57
C TRP A 287 4.59 -19.39 -4.04
N SER A 288 4.66 -20.69 -4.35
CA SER A 288 4.70 -21.19 -5.73
C SER A 288 3.58 -20.70 -6.65
N PRO A 289 2.36 -20.34 -6.18
CA PRO A 289 1.35 -19.74 -7.04
C PRO A 289 1.70 -18.33 -7.54
N TRP A 290 2.63 -17.64 -6.88
CA TRP A 290 3.03 -16.27 -7.23
C TRP A 290 4.40 -16.22 -7.93
N LEU A 291 5.23 -17.23 -7.72
CA LEU A 291 6.64 -17.23 -8.11
C LEU A 291 6.94 -18.22 -9.24
N GLN A 292 7.80 -17.80 -10.17
CA GLN A 292 8.31 -18.62 -11.25
C GLN A 292 9.28 -19.70 -10.72
N PRO A 293 9.45 -20.81 -11.45
CA PRO A 293 10.30 -21.92 -11.00
C PRO A 293 11.72 -21.50 -10.61
N GLU A 294 12.33 -20.56 -11.33
CA GLU A 294 13.69 -20.07 -11.07
C GLU A 294 13.79 -19.32 -9.73
N ALA A 295 12.76 -18.51 -9.41
CA ALA A 295 12.67 -17.81 -8.14
C ALA A 295 12.53 -18.79 -6.96
N LEU A 296 11.78 -19.88 -7.16
CA LEU A 296 11.61 -20.92 -6.15
C LEU A 296 12.92 -21.68 -5.86
N VAL A 297 13.85 -21.76 -6.82
CA VAL A 297 15.15 -22.43 -6.59
C VAL A 297 16.01 -21.64 -5.61
N THR A 298 16.14 -20.32 -5.78
CA THR A 298 16.96 -19.50 -4.87
C THR A 298 16.25 -19.28 -3.53
N LEU A 299 14.92 -19.19 -3.54
CA LEU A 299 14.14 -19.09 -2.30
C LEU A 299 14.36 -20.30 -1.39
N ARG A 300 14.32 -21.52 -1.94
CA ARG A 300 14.65 -22.74 -1.16
C ARG A 300 16.06 -22.69 -0.60
N LYS A 301 17.02 -22.22 -1.39
CA LYS A 301 18.45 -22.21 -1.04
C LYS A 301 18.82 -21.24 0.07
N GLY A 302 18.26 -20.04 0.05
CA GLY A 302 18.71 -18.96 0.94
C GLY A 302 17.65 -17.96 1.36
N GLY A 303 16.37 -18.20 1.06
CA GLY A 303 15.29 -17.30 1.45
C GLY A 303 15.17 -16.02 0.59
N PHE A 304 15.89 -15.93 -0.52
CA PHE A 304 15.88 -14.77 -1.43
C PHE A 304 15.62 -15.18 -2.88
N TYR A 305 15.11 -14.26 -3.71
CA TYR A 305 14.85 -14.53 -5.13
C TYR A 305 14.73 -13.25 -5.95
N SER A 306 14.73 -13.39 -7.27
CA SER A 306 14.31 -12.33 -8.18
C SER A 306 13.33 -12.85 -9.21
N GLN A 307 12.48 -11.97 -9.72
CA GLN A 307 11.50 -12.30 -10.75
C GLN A 307 11.22 -11.09 -11.63
N LEU A 308 11.07 -11.31 -12.93
CA LEU A 308 10.51 -10.31 -13.82
C LEU A 308 9.01 -10.23 -13.55
N ILE A 309 8.54 -9.11 -12.99
CA ILE A 309 7.15 -8.93 -12.56
C ILE A 309 6.31 -8.19 -13.61
N LYS A 310 6.97 -7.36 -14.43
CA LYS A 310 6.41 -6.74 -15.64
C LYS A 310 7.50 -6.64 -16.71
N PRO A 311 7.17 -6.45 -17.99
CA PRO A 311 8.18 -6.24 -19.04
C PRO A 311 9.13 -5.07 -18.69
N GLY A 312 10.40 -5.38 -18.42
CA GLY A 312 11.39 -4.37 -18.01
C GLY A 312 11.35 -3.97 -16.54
N LEU A 313 10.55 -4.60 -15.68
CA LEU A 313 10.60 -4.42 -14.22
C LEU A 313 10.86 -5.75 -13.53
N ARG A 314 12.02 -5.84 -12.85
CA ARG A 314 12.40 -6.96 -11.99
C ARG A 314 12.19 -6.59 -10.53
N LEU A 315 11.62 -7.52 -9.77
CA LEU A 315 11.62 -7.46 -8.32
C LEU A 315 12.74 -8.36 -7.78
N VAL A 316 13.48 -7.85 -6.81
CA VAL A 316 14.52 -8.56 -6.06
C VAL A 316 14.08 -8.62 -4.60
N SER A 317 13.77 -9.81 -4.11
CA SER A 317 13.43 -10.07 -2.71
C SER A 317 14.65 -10.61 -1.98
N LEU A 318 15.19 -9.81 -1.06
CA LEU A 318 16.37 -10.15 -0.27
C LEU A 318 15.99 -10.82 1.05
N ASN A 319 16.87 -11.69 1.53
CA ASN A 319 16.83 -12.20 2.89
C ASN A 319 17.84 -11.40 3.72
N THR A 320 17.44 -10.19 4.13
CA THR A 320 18.30 -9.31 4.94
C THR A 320 18.43 -9.76 6.39
N ASN A 321 17.65 -10.75 6.81
CA ASN A 321 17.76 -11.38 8.13
C ASN A 321 19.10 -12.12 8.32
N LEU A 322 19.74 -12.55 7.21
CA LEU A 322 21.11 -13.07 7.23
C LEU A 322 22.12 -12.03 7.72
N TYR A 323 21.77 -10.74 7.72
CA TYR A 323 22.63 -9.64 8.08
C TYR A 323 22.23 -8.98 9.41
N TYR A 324 21.10 -9.41 9.97
CA TYR A 324 20.51 -8.84 11.17
C TYR A 324 21.45 -9.03 12.37
N SER A 325 21.63 -7.98 13.18
CA SER A 325 22.61 -8.01 14.28
C SER A 325 22.37 -9.15 15.29
N PRO A 326 21.13 -9.50 15.66
CA PRO A 326 20.80 -10.68 16.49
C PRO A 326 21.01 -12.05 15.84
N ASN A 327 21.16 -12.15 14.53
CA ASN A 327 21.39 -13.45 13.87
C ASN A 327 22.81 -13.94 14.15
N LYS A 328 22.94 -14.97 15.00
CA LYS A 328 24.23 -15.53 15.41
C LYS A 328 24.74 -16.60 14.43
N VAL A 329 23.85 -17.15 13.59
CA VAL A 329 24.18 -18.24 12.67
C VAL A 329 25.14 -17.77 11.58
N THR A 330 24.95 -16.55 11.10
CA THR A 330 25.72 -15.98 9.99
C THR A 330 26.94 -15.16 10.42
N VAL A 331 27.27 -15.15 11.71
CA VAL A 331 28.40 -14.37 12.23
C VAL A 331 29.71 -14.87 11.61
N ASN A 332 30.60 -13.95 11.23
CA ASN A 332 31.88 -14.20 10.55
C ASN A 332 31.78 -14.80 9.13
N MET A 333 30.59 -14.92 8.54
CA MET A 333 30.45 -15.27 7.13
C MET A 333 30.71 -14.04 6.25
N SER A 334 31.54 -14.19 5.21
CA SER A 334 31.85 -13.09 4.30
C SER A 334 30.69 -12.74 3.38
N ASP A 335 29.97 -13.76 2.91
CA ASP A 335 28.80 -13.68 2.03
C ASP A 335 27.80 -14.82 2.36
N PRO A 336 26.98 -14.67 3.42
CA PRO A 336 26.04 -15.71 3.81
C PRO A 336 25.05 -16.01 2.67
N ALA A 337 24.91 -17.30 2.35
CA ALA A 337 24.15 -17.86 1.25
C ALA A 337 24.59 -17.41 -0.16
N GLY A 338 25.76 -16.76 -0.29
CA GLY A 338 26.23 -16.18 -1.56
C GLY A 338 25.36 -15.01 -2.05
N GLN A 339 24.56 -14.40 -1.17
CA GLN A 339 23.53 -13.43 -1.55
C GLN A 339 24.12 -12.11 -2.05
N TYR A 340 25.29 -11.66 -1.59
CA TYR A 340 25.95 -10.47 -2.13
C TYR A 340 26.43 -10.67 -3.56
N GLN A 341 27.06 -11.82 -3.83
CA GLN A 341 27.49 -12.15 -5.19
C GLN A 341 26.26 -12.31 -6.10
N TRP A 342 25.27 -13.08 -5.67
CA TRP A 342 24.02 -13.28 -6.40
C TRP A 342 23.29 -11.96 -6.70
N LEU A 343 23.24 -11.03 -5.74
CA LEU A 343 22.60 -9.73 -5.91
C LEU A 343 23.32 -8.91 -6.98
N GLN A 344 24.65 -8.85 -6.93
CA GLN A 344 25.44 -8.14 -7.95
C GLN A 344 25.24 -8.74 -9.33
N ASP A 345 25.26 -10.07 -9.46
CA ASP A 345 25.04 -10.75 -10.74
C ASP A 345 23.63 -10.50 -11.28
N THR A 346 22.63 -10.49 -10.39
CA THR A 346 21.23 -10.21 -10.74
C THR A 346 21.04 -8.77 -11.22
N LEU A 347 21.64 -7.79 -10.52
CA LEU A 347 21.57 -6.38 -10.88
C LEU A 347 22.33 -6.09 -12.17
N GLU A 348 23.49 -6.73 -12.36
CA GLU A 348 24.27 -6.64 -13.60
C GLU A 348 23.47 -7.20 -14.79
N LEU A 349 22.83 -8.37 -14.63
CA LEU A 349 21.96 -8.94 -15.65
C LEU A 349 20.77 -8.02 -15.97
N SER A 350 20.14 -7.45 -14.93
CA SER A 350 19.04 -6.50 -15.09
C SER A 350 19.47 -5.29 -15.91
N LYS A 351 20.66 -4.75 -15.62
CA LYS A 351 21.26 -3.64 -16.37
C LYS A 351 21.51 -3.99 -17.84
N GLN A 352 22.06 -5.17 -18.11
CA GLN A 352 22.30 -5.66 -19.47
C GLN A 352 20.99 -5.84 -20.26
N ASN A 353 19.93 -6.25 -19.58
CA ASN A 353 18.60 -6.43 -20.15
C ASN A 353 17.75 -5.15 -20.19
N MET A 354 18.32 -4.00 -19.80
CA MET A 354 17.61 -2.72 -19.72
C MET A 354 16.38 -2.75 -18.79
N GLU A 355 16.43 -3.58 -17.75
CA GLU A 355 15.39 -3.70 -16.73
C GLU A 355 15.59 -2.64 -15.63
N ARG A 356 14.48 -2.22 -15.03
CA ARG A 356 14.43 -1.49 -13.76
C ARG A 356 14.21 -2.46 -12.62
N VAL A 357 14.65 -2.07 -11.42
CA VAL A 357 14.63 -2.95 -10.25
C VAL A 357 13.89 -2.29 -9.08
N TYR A 358 12.97 -3.05 -8.49
CA TYR A 358 12.50 -2.82 -7.12
C TYR A 358 13.15 -3.83 -6.19
N VAL A 359 13.69 -3.33 -5.07
CA VAL A 359 14.26 -4.18 -4.02
C VAL A 359 13.28 -4.24 -2.86
N ILE A 360 12.93 -5.44 -2.43
CA ILE A 360 12.16 -5.66 -1.20
C ILE A 360 13.01 -6.47 -0.23
N ALA A 361 12.92 -6.16 1.06
CA ALA A 361 13.48 -7.00 2.12
C ALA A 361 12.75 -6.71 3.43
N HIS A 362 13.06 -7.47 4.48
CA HIS A 362 12.46 -7.21 5.79
C HIS A 362 13.26 -6.18 6.59
N VAL A 363 14.45 -6.57 7.08
CA VAL A 363 15.34 -5.68 7.85
C VAL A 363 15.94 -4.61 6.93
N PRO A 364 15.77 -3.31 7.24
CA PRO A 364 16.29 -2.22 6.42
C PRO A 364 17.80 -2.06 6.55
N ILE A 365 18.41 -1.54 5.48
CA ILE A 365 19.74 -0.93 5.55
C ILE A 365 19.70 0.39 6.33
N GLY A 366 20.87 0.84 6.75
CA GLY A 366 21.13 2.06 7.51
C GLY A 366 20.87 1.93 9.01
N TYR A 367 20.80 3.09 9.68
CA TYR A 367 20.59 3.33 11.09
C TYR A 367 19.11 3.36 11.52
N LEU A 368 18.89 2.78 12.68
CA LEU A 368 17.66 2.97 13.44
C LEU A 368 17.59 4.44 13.91
N PRO A 369 16.46 5.13 13.75
CA PRO A 369 16.36 6.55 14.08
C PRO A 369 16.19 6.85 15.54
N PHE A 370 15.59 5.88 16.24
CA PHE A 370 15.24 5.95 17.63
C PHE A 370 16.42 5.50 18.48
N ALA A 371 17.51 5.04 17.85
CA ALA A 371 18.74 4.63 18.50
C ALA A 371 19.95 5.41 17.94
N LYS A 372 20.83 5.86 18.82
CA LYS A 372 21.99 6.65 18.39
C LYS A 372 23.03 5.73 17.73
N SER A 373 23.43 6.06 16.49
CA SER A 373 24.52 5.40 15.76
C SER A 373 24.41 3.87 15.71
N THR A 374 23.19 3.34 15.65
CA THR A 374 22.93 1.88 15.67
C THR A 374 22.24 1.46 14.38
N THR A 375 22.86 0.57 13.60
CA THR A 375 22.24 -0.05 12.43
C THR A 375 21.38 -1.26 12.83
N ALA A 376 20.31 -1.55 12.08
CA ALA A 376 19.53 -2.76 12.31
C ALA A 376 20.37 -4.02 11.98
N MET A 377 21.08 -3.94 10.86
CA MET A 377 22.02 -4.93 10.37
C MET A 377 23.39 -4.74 11.02
N ARG A 378 24.28 -5.74 10.94
CA ARG A 378 25.68 -5.55 11.33
C ARG A 378 26.32 -4.51 10.41
N GLU A 379 27.11 -3.60 10.97
CA GLU A 379 27.65 -2.44 10.26
C GLU A 379 28.39 -2.81 8.95
N GLY A 380 29.25 -3.82 8.98
CA GLY A 380 29.96 -4.28 7.79
C GLY A 380 29.06 -4.89 6.71
N ASP A 381 27.93 -5.47 7.08
CA ASP A 381 26.93 -6.00 6.13
C ASP A 381 26.08 -4.87 5.54
N ASN A 382 25.71 -3.89 6.37
CA ASN A 382 25.07 -2.65 5.93
C ASN A 382 25.93 -1.93 4.87
N GLU A 383 27.22 -1.70 5.15
CA GLU A 383 28.12 -1.02 4.21
C GLU A 383 28.28 -1.76 2.88
N LYS A 384 28.32 -3.10 2.90
CA LYS A 384 28.39 -3.90 1.67
C LYS A 384 27.15 -3.69 0.80
N LEU A 385 25.96 -3.80 1.36
CA LEU A 385 24.71 -3.60 0.61
C LEU A 385 24.61 -2.17 0.07
N VAL A 386 24.96 -1.18 0.88
CA VAL A 386 24.94 0.23 0.50
C VAL A 386 25.87 0.49 -0.69
N ASN A 387 27.06 -0.12 -0.69
CA ASN A 387 27.98 -0.03 -1.83
C ASN A 387 27.42 -0.71 -3.09
N ILE A 388 26.76 -1.87 -2.96
CA ILE A 388 26.10 -2.54 -4.09
C ILE A 388 24.97 -1.66 -4.65
N PHE A 389 24.06 -1.19 -3.80
CA PHE A 389 22.93 -0.35 -4.22
C PHE A 389 23.40 0.96 -4.84
N ARG A 390 24.46 1.58 -4.32
CA ARG A 390 25.05 2.76 -4.92
C ARG A 390 25.59 2.48 -6.33
N LYS A 391 26.30 1.36 -6.52
CA LYS A 391 26.86 0.95 -7.82
C LYS A 391 25.78 0.75 -8.88
N TYR A 392 24.61 0.24 -8.49
CA TYR A 392 23.48 -0.07 -9.38
C TYR A 392 22.30 0.92 -9.25
N SER A 393 22.54 2.09 -8.68
CA SER A 393 21.50 3.09 -8.41
C SER A 393 20.83 3.64 -9.67
N ASP A 394 21.45 3.47 -10.85
CA ASP A 394 20.88 3.88 -12.13
C ASP A 394 19.72 3.00 -12.61
N ILE A 395 19.61 1.77 -12.10
CA ILE A 395 18.54 0.82 -12.46
C ILE A 395 17.57 0.55 -11.31
N ILE A 396 17.97 0.76 -10.06
CA ILE A 396 17.09 0.59 -8.89
C ILE A 396 16.16 1.80 -8.78
N GLN A 397 14.85 1.58 -8.86
CA GLN A 397 13.81 2.62 -8.84
C GLN A 397 13.18 2.81 -7.45
N GLY A 398 13.41 1.89 -6.52
CA GLY A 398 12.89 1.97 -5.16
C GLY A 398 13.30 0.77 -4.30
N GLN A 399 13.42 1.00 -3.00
CA GLN A 399 13.68 -0.05 -2.01
C GLN A 399 12.63 -0.01 -0.91
N PHE A 400 12.09 -1.16 -0.53
CA PHE A 400 10.94 -1.29 0.36
C PHE A 400 11.21 -2.28 1.49
N TYR A 401 11.07 -1.80 2.72
CA TYR A 401 11.41 -2.55 3.94
C TYR A 401 10.26 -2.51 4.98
N GLY A 402 10.36 -3.38 5.99
CA GLY A 402 9.46 -3.45 7.15
C GLY A 402 10.25 -3.37 8.46
N HIS A 403 10.01 -4.30 9.39
CA HIS A 403 10.79 -4.58 10.60
C HIS A 403 10.69 -3.53 11.72
N THR A 404 10.79 -2.24 11.39
CA THR A 404 10.84 -1.19 12.42
C THR A 404 9.47 -0.86 13.00
N HIS A 405 8.40 -1.30 12.32
CA HIS A 405 7.01 -0.93 12.57
C HIS A 405 6.76 0.59 12.51
N ARG A 406 7.64 1.35 11.84
CA ARG A 406 7.55 2.81 11.73
C ARG A 406 7.43 3.24 10.29
N ASP A 407 6.64 4.28 10.08
CA ASP A 407 6.62 5.00 8.81
C ASP A 407 7.93 5.77 8.68
N SER A 408 8.71 5.50 7.62
CA SER A 408 10.06 6.04 7.48
C SER A 408 10.55 6.09 6.06
N LEU A 409 11.46 7.02 5.78
CA LEU A 409 12.06 7.17 4.47
C LEU A 409 13.56 7.42 4.56
N MET A 410 14.32 6.99 3.57
CA MET A 410 15.73 7.30 3.47
C MET A 410 16.08 7.68 2.05
N VAL A 411 17.13 8.47 1.91
CA VAL A 411 17.71 8.84 0.62
C VAL A 411 19.16 8.41 0.61
N LEU A 412 19.45 7.40 -0.23
CA LEU A 412 20.81 6.98 -0.51
C LEU A 412 21.47 8.01 -1.44
N LYS A 413 22.68 8.45 -1.08
CA LYS A 413 23.50 9.32 -1.93
C LYS A 413 24.69 8.57 -2.54
N ASP A 414 25.13 9.05 -3.68
CA ASP A 414 26.42 8.66 -4.24
C ASP A 414 27.59 9.28 -3.46
N ARG A 415 28.82 8.90 -3.82
CA ARG A 415 30.06 9.40 -3.18
C ARG A 415 30.34 10.89 -3.43
N LYS A 416 29.54 11.56 -4.27
CA LYS A 416 29.62 12.99 -4.55
C LYS A 416 28.49 13.75 -3.84
N GLY A 417 27.67 13.07 -3.03
CA GLY A 417 26.54 13.64 -2.32
C GLY A 417 25.27 13.82 -3.16
N LYS A 418 25.21 13.30 -4.40
CA LYS A 418 23.99 13.34 -5.21
C LYS A 418 22.99 12.31 -4.67
N PRO A 419 21.71 12.64 -4.44
CA PRO A 419 20.69 11.64 -4.13
C PRO A 419 20.49 10.71 -5.32
N VAL A 420 20.46 9.40 -5.08
CA VAL A 420 20.41 8.39 -6.16
C VAL A 420 19.34 7.32 -5.95
N ASN A 421 18.85 7.09 -4.73
CA ASN A 421 17.85 6.06 -4.46
C ASN A 421 16.92 6.44 -3.31
N SER A 422 15.62 6.20 -3.50
CA SER A 422 14.58 6.36 -2.48
C SER A 422 14.35 5.03 -1.77
N ILE A 423 14.35 5.07 -0.44
CA ILE A 423 14.18 3.91 0.43
C ILE A 423 12.99 4.18 1.35
N PHE A 424 12.11 3.20 1.50
CA PHE A 424 10.90 3.33 2.30
C PHE A 424 10.80 2.18 3.29
N VAL A 425 10.51 2.51 4.55
CA VAL A 425 10.10 1.54 5.56
C VAL A 425 8.62 1.78 5.84
N THR A 426 7.82 0.74 5.71
CA THR A 426 6.38 0.80 5.98
C THR A 426 6.09 0.52 7.46
N PRO A 427 5.08 1.19 8.06
CA PRO A 427 4.62 0.79 9.38
C PRO A 427 3.98 -0.61 9.35
N ALA A 428 3.88 -1.21 10.53
CA ALA A 428 3.31 -2.54 10.71
C ALA A 428 1.78 -2.53 10.74
N VAL A 429 1.17 -3.68 10.44
CA VAL A 429 -0.24 -3.92 10.81
C VAL A 429 -0.36 -4.17 12.30
N THR A 430 0.61 -4.86 12.93
CA THR A 430 0.60 -5.01 14.40
C THR A 430 0.75 -3.65 15.10
N PRO A 431 -0.05 -3.38 16.15
CA PRO A 431 0.12 -2.23 17.01
C PRO A 431 1.05 -2.55 18.20
N TYR A 432 1.71 -3.71 18.19
CA TYR A 432 2.52 -4.16 19.30
C TYR A 432 3.66 -3.18 19.60
N ARG A 433 3.77 -2.84 20.88
CA ARG A 433 5.00 -2.33 21.50
C ARG A 433 5.38 -3.20 22.68
N SER A 434 6.67 -3.33 22.91
CA SER A 434 7.19 -3.88 24.17
C SER A 434 6.91 -2.94 25.34
N PHE A 435 6.91 -3.49 26.56
CA PHE A 435 6.69 -2.71 27.79
C PHE A 435 7.68 -1.56 27.98
N LEU A 436 8.92 -1.71 27.50
CA LEU A 436 9.98 -0.71 27.63
C LEU A 436 9.84 0.44 26.61
N GLU A 437 9.08 0.23 25.54
CA GLU A 437 8.88 1.24 24.51
C GLU A 437 7.79 2.23 24.92
N LYS A 438 8.09 3.51 24.81
CA LYS A 438 7.16 4.60 25.16
C LYS A 438 6.03 4.79 24.17
N HIS A 439 6.27 4.40 22.92
CA HIS A 439 5.38 4.67 21.80
C HIS A 439 5.13 3.38 21.01
N SER A 440 3.95 3.30 20.42
CA SER A 440 3.60 2.28 19.43
C SER A 440 3.24 2.96 18.11
N ASN A 441 2.79 2.17 17.15
CA ASN A 441 2.12 2.62 15.92
C ASN A 441 0.66 2.20 15.95
N ASN A 442 -0.19 2.96 15.26
CA ASN A 442 -1.46 2.41 14.81
C ASN A 442 -1.22 1.41 13.65
N PRO A 443 -2.12 0.43 13.45
CA PRO A 443 -2.07 -0.48 12.30
C PRO A 443 -2.05 0.31 10.98
N GLY A 444 -1.12 -0.03 10.08
CA GLY A 444 -0.93 0.68 8.81
C GLY A 444 -0.83 -0.24 7.59
N VAL A 445 -1.29 0.24 6.44
CA VAL A 445 -1.06 -0.37 5.11
C VAL A 445 -0.78 0.72 4.09
N ARG A 446 0.07 0.44 3.08
CA ARG A 446 0.59 1.48 2.20
C ARG A 446 0.42 1.15 0.72
N MET A 447 0.05 2.15 -0.08
CA MET A 447 0.00 2.06 -1.54
C MET A 447 1.07 2.95 -2.16
N TYR A 448 1.75 2.46 -3.19
CA TYR A 448 2.65 3.25 -4.02
C TYR A 448 2.05 3.48 -5.40
N LEU A 449 2.28 4.68 -5.94
CA LEU A 449 1.99 5.04 -7.33
C LEU A 449 3.32 5.11 -8.07
N TYR A 450 3.39 4.56 -9.28
CA TYR A 450 4.60 4.56 -10.10
C TYR A 450 4.28 4.76 -11.58
N ASN A 451 5.24 5.31 -12.32
CA ASN A 451 5.10 5.49 -13.76
C ASN A 451 5.34 4.16 -14.48
N SER A 452 4.37 3.70 -15.27
CA SER A 452 4.43 2.38 -15.92
C SER A 452 5.38 2.31 -17.12
N GLN A 453 5.98 3.42 -17.56
CA GLN A 453 6.99 3.45 -18.61
C GLN A 453 8.42 3.32 -18.07
N ASP A 454 8.75 4.07 -17.02
CA ASP A 454 10.12 4.13 -16.48
C ASP A 454 10.26 3.52 -15.07
N TYR A 455 9.15 3.06 -14.49
CA TYR A 455 9.04 2.47 -13.15
C TYR A 455 9.44 3.42 -12.01
N GLY A 456 9.56 4.71 -12.28
CA GLY A 456 9.84 5.71 -11.28
C GLY A 456 8.65 5.92 -10.35
N LEU A 457 8.88 5.85 -9.04
CA LEU A 457 7.89 6.13 -8.01
C LEU A 457 7.40 7.60 -8.06
N GLN A 458 6.09 7.77 -7.99
CA GLN A 458 5.40 9.05 -8.15
C GLN A 458 4.74 9.50 -6.85
N ASP A 459 4.15 8.58 -6.07
CA ASP A 459 3.52 8.93 -4.80
C ASP A 459 3.42 7.74 -3.85
N LEU A 460 3.10 8.04 -2.60
CA LEU A 460 2.88 7.09 -1.51
C LEU A 460 1.63 7.52 -0.74
N TRP A 461 0.66 6.62 -0.63
CA TRP A 461 -0.57 6.81 0.13
C TRP A 461 -0.54 5.89 1.34
N GLN A 462 -0.52 6.50 2.52
CA GLN A 462 -0.53 5.78 3.79
C GLN A 462 -1.96 5.69 4.31
N PHE A 463 -2.38 4.48 4.67
CA PHE A 463 -3.65 4.21 5.32
C PHE A 463 -3.40 3.68 6.71
N TYR A 464 -4.31 3.98 7.63
CA TYR A 464 -4.20 3.51 9.00
C TYR A 464 -5.56 3.21 9.61
N LEU A 465 -5.52 2.46 10.71
CA LEU A 465 -6.65 2.28 11.61
C LEU A 465 -6.35 2.97 12.93
N ASN A 466 -7.18 3.93 13.34
CA ASN A 466 -7.12 4.41 14.72
C ASN A 466 -7.62 3.29 15.65
N LEU A 467 -6.70 2.55 16.26
CA LEU A 467 -7.03 1.35 17.05
C LEU A 467 -7.91 1.68 18.25
N THR A 468 -7.63 2.79 18.92
CA THR A 468 -8.41 3.27 20.07
C THR A 468 -9.86 3.55 19.68
N GLU A 469 -10.08 4.26 18.57
CA GLU A 469 -11.42 4.55 18.08
C GLU A 469 -12.14 3.28 17.58
N ALA A 470 -11.40 2.42 16.87
CA ALA A 470 -11.93 1.17 16.34
C ALA A 470 -12.41 0.23 17.44
N ASN A 471 -11.65 0.10 18.53
CA ASN A 471 -12.05 -0.68 19.71
C ASN A 471 -13.25 -0.05 20.41
N ARG A 472 -13.26 1.28 20.59
CA ARG A 472 -14.39 1.99 21.23
C ARG A 472 -15.70 1.88 20.45
N GLN A 473 -15.63 1.91 19.12
CA GLN A 473 -16.79 1.83 18.23
C GLN A 473 -17.12 0.41 17.77
N GLU A 474 -16.28 -0.56 18.11
CA GLU A 474 -16.33 -1.94 17.58
C GLU A 474 -16.41 -1.98 16.04
N LYS A 475 -15.75 -1.03 15.37
CA LYS A 475 -15.78 -0.89 13.92
C LYS A 475 -14.39 -0.51 13.36
N PRO A 476 -13.82 -1.29 12.42
CA PRO A 476 -12.49 -1.02 11.91
C PRO A 476 -12.55 0.02 10.78
N ASN A 477 -12.72 1.30 11.13
CA ASN A 477 -12.78 2.40 10.19
C ASN A 477 -11.38 2.78 9.67
N TRP A 478 -10.80 1.92 8.83
CA TRP A 478 -9.57 2.24 8.08
C TRP A 478 -9.78 3.49 7.21
N THR A 479 -8.80 4.39 7.22
CA THR A 479 -8.86 5.64 6.47
C THR A 479 -7.49 6.01 5.89
N LEU A 480 -7.49 6.92 4.92
CA LEU A 480 -6.28 7.55 4.43
C LEU A 480 -5.70 8.45 5.52
N GLU A 481 -4.46 8.19 5.93
CA GLU A 481 -3.70 9.04 6.85
C GLU A 481 -3.15 10.25 6.08
N TYR A 482 -2.37 9.98 5.03
CA TYR A 482 -1.82 11.03 4.19
C TYR A 482 -1.47 10.55 2.78
N VAL A 483 -1.33 11.53 1.88
CA VAL A 483 -0.72 11.38 0.55
C VAL A 483 0.59 12.15 0.58
N MET A 484 1.71 11.49 0.32
CA MET A 484 3.06 12.02 0.56
C MET A 484 3.30 13.35 -0.17
N THR A 485 3.00 13.39 -1.47
CA THR A 485 3.17 14.60 -2.29
C THR A 485 2.35 15.79 -1.77
N LYS A 486 1.09 15.54 -1.40
CA LYS A 486 0.17 16.55 -0.86
C LYS A 486 0.56 17.03 0.54
N ALA A 487 0.95 16.10 1.42
CA ALA A 487 1.28 16.40 2.81
C ALA A 487 2.51 17.31 2.92
N PHE A 488 3.50 17.08 2.05
CA PHE A 488 4.82 17.72 2.08
C PHE A 488 5.10 18.69 0.93
N GLY A 489 4.15 18.87 0.00
CA GLY A 489 4.28 19.77 -1.13
C GLY A 489 5.47 19.41 -2.04
N ILE A 490 5.73 18.11 -2.24
CA ILE A 490 6.73 17.62 -3.19
C ILE A 490 6.05 17.11 -4.47
N LYS A 491 6.78 17.13 -5.58
CA LYS A 491 6.25 16.74 -6.90
C LYS A 491 6.08 15.22 -7.06
N ASP A 492 6.97 14.45 -6.44
CA ASP A 492 7.05 13.00 -6.51
C ASP A 492 7.86 12.49 -5.30
N ILE A 493 8.07 11.17 -5.21
CA ILE A 493 8.89 10.53 -4.18
C ILE A 493 10.24 10.01 -4.73
N GLN A 494 10.75 10.65 -5.78
CA GLN A 494 12.07 10.38 -6.35
C GLN A 494 13.20 10.89 -5.43
N PRO A 495 14.44 10.41 -5.60
CA PRO A 495 15.56 10.71 -4.69
C PRO A 495 15.79 12.23 -4.52
N GLU A 496 15.73 13.00 -5.60
CA GLU A 496 15.89 14.45 -5.56
C GLU A 496 14.80 15.13 -4.74
N SER A 497 13.53 14.80 -4.96
CA SER A 497 12.38 15.40 -4.24
C SER A 497 12.41 15.05 -2.75
N LEU A 498 12.75 13.80 -2.42
CA LEU A 498 12.91 13.38 -1.03
C LEU A 498 14.11 14.06 -0.38
N HIS A 499 15.22 14.25 -1.10
CA HIS A 499 16.37 14.97 -0.59
C HIS A 499 16.06 16.47 -0.33
N GLU A 500 15.30 17.11 -1.21
CA GLU A 500 14.84 18.49 -0.99
C GLU A 500 13.90 18.61 0.21
N LEU A 501 12.96 17.66 0.36
CA LEU A 501 12.10 17.58 1.55
C LEU A 501 12.92 17.46 2.82
N ALA A 502 13.88 16.57 2.80
CA ALA A 502 14.79 16.36 3.88
C ALA A 502 15.58 17.59 4.32
N LEU A 503 16.13 18.36 3.38
CA LEU A 503 16.82 19.61 3.69
C LEU A 503 15.88 20.62 4.37
N ARG A 504 14.57 20.57 4.06
CA ARG A 504 13.57 21.41 4.75
C ARG A 504 13.37 21.01 6.21
N PHE A 505 13.53 19.72 6.56
CA PHE A 505 13.44 19.28 7.96
C PHE A 505 14.56 19.82 8.85
N GLU A 506 15.74 20.11 8.27
CA GLU A 506 16.89 20.61 9.04
C GLU A 506 16.67 22.05 9.58
N THR A 507 15.72 22.78 8.99
CA THR A 507 15.39 24.15 9.42
C THR A 507 14.89 24.18 10.88
N PRO A 508 15.32 25.17 11.70
CA PRO A 508 14.71 25.41 13.00
C PRO A 508 13.19 25.58 12.89
N ASP A 509 12.44 24.91 13.76
CA ASP A 509 10.96 24.96 13.81
C ASP A 509 10.23 24.51 12.53
N SER A 510 10.82 23.58 11.76
CA SER A 510 10.17 23.01 10.58
C SER A 510 8.79 22.43 10.90
N LYS A 511 7.74 23.01 10.29
CA LYS A 511 6.37 22.49 10.38
C LYS A 511 6.25 21.15 9.67
N GLU A 512 7.04 20.93 8.63
CA GLU A 512 7.13 19.68 7.90
C GLU A 512 7.72 18.58 8.78
N PHE A 513 8.74 18.89 9.59
CA PHE A 513 9.29 17.94 10.56
C PHE A 513 8.29 17.59 11.68
N GLN A 514 7.45 18.53 12.11
CA GLN A 514 6.39 18.25 13.10
C GLN A 514 5.30 17.33 12.54
N LYS A 515 4.92 17.48 11.25
CA LYS A 515 4.02 16.54 10.57
C LYS A 515 4.62 15.15 10.49
N VAL A 516 5.93 15.10 10.23
CA VAL A 516 6.71 13.87 10.19
C VAL A 516 6.66 13.14 11.55
N ASP A 517 6.99 13.82 12.65
CA ASP A 517 6.90 13.24 13.99
C ASP A 517 5.51 12.66 14.32
N HIS A 518 4.45 13.29 13.80
CA HIS A 518 3.07 12.82 13.95
C HIS A 518 2.77 11.52 13.19
N PHE A 519 3.12 11.43 11.90
CA PHE A 519 2.81 10.27 11.06
C PHE A 519 3.64 9.03 11.41
N CYS A 520 4.81 9.20 12.02
CA CYS A 520 5.65 8.06 12.37
C CYS A 520 4.96 7.03 13.27
N PHE A 521 4.06 7.52 14.12
CA PHE A 521 3.32 6.73 15.09
C PHE A 521 1.87 6.50 14.67
N GLY A 522 1.49 6.78 13.40
CA GLY A 522 0.13 6.56 12.91
C GLY A 522 -0.91 7.45 13.62
N ASP A 523 -0.71 8.76 13.72
CA ASP A 523 -1.59 9.72 14.42
C ASP A 523 -1.79 9.54 15.95
N LEU A 524 -1.04 8.68 16.64
CA LEU A 524 -1.20 8.43 18.10
C LEU A 524 -0.92 9.65 19.00
N THR A 525 -0.34 10.73 18.48
CA THR A 525 0.18 11.87 19.27
C THR A 525 -0.84 12.96 19.61
N VAL A 526 -2.09 12.87 19.19
CA VAL A 526 -3.09 13.92 19.47
C VAL A 526 -4.02 13.44 20.56
N HIS A 527 -3.67 13.68 21.83
CA HIS A 527 -4.65 14.11 22.85
C HIS A 527 -4.06 14.62 24.18
N THR A 528 -2.77 14.49 24.43
CA THR A 528 -2.13 15.15 25.58
C THR A 528 -0.71 15.54 25.22
N PHE A 529 -0.42 16.84 25.11
CA PHE A 529 0.73 17.54 25.71
C PHE A 529 0.94 18.90 25.02
N ARG A 530 0.89 19.98 25.83
CA ARG A 530 1.34 21.32 25.46
C ARG A 530 2.84 21.26 25.16
N LEU A 531 3.22 21.71 23.96
CA LEU A 531 4.61 21.94 23.57
C LEU A 531 5.33 22.80 24.62
N ARG A 532 6.38 22.25 25.23
CA ARG A 532 7.41 23.03 25.92
C ARG A 532 8.74 22.78 25.21
N GLU A 533 9.37 23.88 24.83
CA GLU A 533 10.67 23.96 24.16
C GLU A 533 11.79 23.29 24.97
N SER A 534 12.40 22.22 24.45
CA SER A 534 13.85 21.92 24.57
C SER A 534 14.19 20.60 23.86
N ARG A 535 14.84 20.64 22.69
CA ARG A 535 16.29 20.36 22.44
C ARG A 535 16.70 18.86 22.47
N ASP A 536 17.03 18.29 21.30
CA ASP A 536 18.43 18.18 20.80
C ASP A 536 18.44 17.70 19.32
N LYS A 537 19.13 18.42 18.42
CA LYS A 537 19.26 18.13 16.98
C LYS A 537 20.49 17.25 16.65
N SER A 538 21.29 16.87 17.66
CA SER A 538 22.64 16.33 17.47
C SER A 538 22.70 14.86 17.04
N SER A 539 21.83 13.99 17.55
CA SER A 539 21.82 12.54 17.25
C SER A 539 21.39 12.25 15.81
N MET A 540 20.41 13.00 15.31
CA MET A 540 19.94 12.95 13.92
C MET A 540 21.06 13.38 12.98
N ARG A 541 21.74 14.49 13.30
CA ARG A 541 22.89 15.00 12.55
C ARG A 541 24.08 14.03 12.52
N GLU A 542 24.30 13.26 13.59
CA GLU A 542 25.43 12.32 13.66
C GLU A 542 25.17 11.03 12.87
N ALA A 543 23.91 10.55 12.82
CA ALA A 543 23.50 9.50 11.88
C ALA A 543 23.63 9.98 10.42
N MET A 544 23.32 11.26 10.16
CA MET A 544 23.47 11.91 8.84
C MET A 544 24.94 12.11 8.39
N GLU A 545 25.90 12.17 9.31
CA GLU A 545 27.31 12.46 9.01
C GLU A 545 28.19 11.20 8.81
N LYS A 546 27.79 10.02 9.32
CA LYS A 546 28.65 8.80 9.32
C LYS A 546 28.41 7.82 8.17
N THR A 547 27.24 7.82 7.55
CA THR A 547 27.04 7.16 6.25
C THR A 547 26.41 8.15 5.31
N GLU A 548 26.83 8.20 4.05
CA GLU A 548 26.19 9.00 3.00
C GLU A 548 24.80 8.44 2.60
N ILE A 549 24.08 7.87 3.56
CA ILE A 549 22.66 7.53 3.54
C ILE A 549 22.03 8.50 4.50
N TYR A 550 21.16 9.36 4.01
CA TYR A 550 20.35 10.15 4.92
C TYR A 550 19.11 9.35 5.22
N GLU A 551 18.97 8.92 6.47
CA GLU A 551 17.74 8.32 6.95
C GLU A 551 16.90 9.38 7.64
N TYR A 552 15.65 9.47 7.21
CA TYR A 552 14.66 10.35 7.77
C TYR A 552 13.60 9.46 8.40
N LEU A 553 13.66 9.35 9.71
CA LEU A 553 12.51 8.93 10.47
C LEU A 553 12.04 10.17 11.21
N LEU A 554 10.88 10.66 10.80
CA LEU A 554 9.63 10.39 11.50
C LEU A 554 9.93 9.88 12.97
N SER A 555 9.66 10.71 13.98
CA SER A 555 9.82 10.49 15.44
C SER A 555 11.12 10.87 16.19
N LEU A 556 10.96 11.78 17.17
CA LEU A 556 11.86 12.02 18.31
C LEU A 556 11.15 11.70 19.64
N SER A 557 11.74 10.85 20.50
CA SER A 557 12.14 11.29 21.85
C SER A 557 12.96 10.24 22.60
N SER A 558 14.13 10.64 23.11
CA SER A 558 14.47 10.40 24.52
C SER A 558 15.51 11.43 24.98
N GLY A 559 15.12 12.26 25.95
CA GLY A 559 16.05 13.04 26.77
C GLY A 559 16.54 12.18 27.92
N PHE A 560 17.86 12.05 28.04
CA PHE A 560 18.51 11.57 29.27
C PHE A 560 18.43 12.66 30.34
N GLY A 561 17.84 12.32 31.48
CA GLY A 561 18.04 13.01 32.75
C GLY A 561 18.59 12.02 33.76
N GLN A 562 19.77 12.30 34.30
CA GLN A 562 20.39 11.54 35.39
C GLN A 562 19.41 11.35 36.55
N ALA A 563 19.29 10.11 37.03
CA ALA A 563 18.85 9.83 38.39
C ALA A 563 19.84 8.84 39.02
N HIS A 564 20.62 9.33 39.97
CA HIS A 564 21.33 8.52 40.94
C HIS A 564 20.37 7.62 41.71
N PHE A 565 20.65 6.32 41.79
CA PHE A 565 20.38 5.41 42.93
C PHE A 565 21.32 4.22 42.72
N GLN A 566 22.46 4.08 43.41
CA GLN A 566 22.62 3.52 44.76
C GLN A 566 21.62 2.43 45.15
N ILE A 567 22.18 1.22 45.19
CA ILE A 567 21.72 -0.08 45.75
C ILE A 567 20.71 -0.85 44.90
#